data_AF-A0A8T5HPY0-F1
#
_entry.id   AF-A0A8T5HPY0-F1
#
_cell.length_a   1.000
_cell.length_b   1.000
_cell.length_c   1.000
_cell.angle_alpha   90.00
_cell.angle_beta   90.00
_cell.angle_gamma   90.00
#
_symmetry.space_group_name_H-M   'P 1'
#
loop_
_entity.id
_entity.type
_entity.pdbx_description
1 polymer ?
#
loop_
_entity_poly.entity_id
_entity_poly.type
_entity_poly.pdbx_seq_one_letter_code
_entity_poly.pdbx_strand_id
1 'polypeptide(L)'
;MEDKIKIYSAAALFNGREAFFNSCLVEGLESIGYNVNSPQRDGFEFGNLIKTLSGKVEIGRESLIAKNIIYFLDMGIFIPNSDVVLANFDEPLDEGVVVESSYAKLMGKFVVGLRTDVRSPYGSPDEVFGGVHSFPACQSDKFISHYMSSRTTTEGGEQMKSLVDKIDCTISNANVVSGGFVPKYVTSNPNFDFVLKGAYLLFEGVKDIHSKDGLNKIVSRYIDNEKVLSQVLPDSV
;
A
#
# COMPACT_ATOMS: atom_id res chain seq x y z
N MET A 1 -0.75 -18.23 19.96
CA MET A 1 -0.17 -17.99 18.63
C MET A 1 0.32 -16.56 18.68
N GLU A 2 1.60 -16.32 18.43
CA GLU A 2 2.07 -14.96 18.18
C GLU A 2 1.36 -14.43 16.93
N ASP A 3 0.90 -13.19 16.98
CA ASP A 3 0.30 -12.56 15.81
C ASP A 3 1.37 -12.40 14.73
N LYS A 4 1.03 -12.83 13.51
CA LYS A 4 1.92 -12.73 12.35
C LYS A 4 2.13 -11.25 12.01
N ILE A 5 3.37 -10.89 11.69
CA ILE A 5 3.71 -9.57 11.15
C ILE A 5 2.89 -9.31 9.89
N LYS A 6 2.21 -8.16 9.89
CA LYS A 6 1.38 -7.69 8.77
C LYS A 6 2.16 -6.73 7.89
N ILE A 7 2.31 -7.08 6.63
CA ILE A 7 2.99 -6.26 5.62
C ILE A 7 1.93 -5.62 4.72
N TYR A 8 1.98 -4.31 4.55
CA TYR A 8 1.29 -3.63 3.44
C TYR A 8 2.26 -3.49 2.26
N SER A 9 1.90 -4.08 1.12
CA SER A 9 2.72 -4.05 -0.09
C SER A 9 2.35 -2.86 -0.98
N ALA A 10 3.02 -1.72 -0.78
CA ALA A 10 2.91 -0.52 -1.59
C ALA A 10 3.77 -0.66 -2.86
N ALA A 11 3.13 -0.82 -4.02
CA ALA A 11 3.82 -0.96 -5.29
C ALA A 11 2.94 -0.50 -6.45
N ALA A 12 3.58 -0.03 -7.52
CA ALA A 12 2.90 0.20 -8.79
C ALA A 12 2.20 -1.08 -9.26
N LEU A 13 1.01 -0.92 -9.84
CA LEU A 13 0.19 -2.03 -10.37
C LEU A 13 -0.47 -1.67 -11.71
N PHE A 14 0.20 -0.84 -12.52
CA PHE A 14 -0.38 -0.26 -13.74
C PHE A 14 -0.42 -1.26 -14.91
N ASN A 15 0.45 -2.27 -14.89
CA ASN A 15 0.55 -3.26 -15.96
C ASN A 15 0.82 -4.67 -15.46
N GLY A 16 0.67 -5.66 -16.36
CA GLY A 16 0.82 -7.08 -16.02
C GLY A 16 2.22 -7.48 -15.53
N ARG A 17 3.27 -6.74 -15.92
CA ARG A 17 4.64 -6.99 -15.43
C ARG A 17 4.75 -6.62 -13.96
N GLU A 18 4.30 -5.41 -13.59
CA GLU A 18 4.26 -4.95 -12.19
C GLU A 18 3.36 -5.86 -11.34
N ALA A 19 2.15 -6.14 -11.79
CA ALA A 19 1.20 -6.98 -11.05
C ALA A 19 1.74 -8.42 -10.85
N PHE A 20 2.43 -8.98 -11.84
CA PHE A 20 3.07 -10.28 -11.73
C PHE A 20 4.24 -10.27 -10.74
N PHE A 21 5.12 -9.27 -10.83
CA PHE A 21 6.22 -9.10 -9.88
C PHE A 21 5.72 -9.02 -8.44
N ASN A 22 4.72 -8.16 -8.20
CA ASN A 22 4.09 -8.00 -6.89
C ASN A 22 3.48 -9.32 -6.40
N SER A 23 2.81 -10.08 -7.27
CA SER A 23 2.23 -11.39 -6.91
C SER A 23 3.30 -12.38 -6.45
N CYS A 24 4.39 -12.51 -7.21
CA CYS A 24 5.47 -13.42 -6.85
C CYS A 24 6.15 -13.01 -5.53
N LEU A 25 6.34 -11.71 -5.30
CA LEU A 25 6.93 -11.20 -4.07
C LEU A 25 6.04 -11.48 -2.86
N VAL A 26 4.75 -11.18 -2.98
CA VAL A 26 3.73 -11.44 -1.94
C VAL A 26 3.68 -12.95 -1.62
N GLU A 27 3.62 -13.82 -2.63
CA GLU A 27 3.63 -15.28 -2.42
C GLU A 27 4.88 -15.76 -1.70
N GLY A 28 6.04 -15.21 -2.07
CA GLY A 28 7.30 -15.50 -1.41
C GLY A 28 7.26 -15.15 0.07
N LEU A 29 6.80 -13.94 0.41
CA LEU A 29 6.69 -13.47 1.80
C LEU A 29 5.64 -14.26 2.60
N GLU A 30 4.48 -14.56 2.02
CA GLU A 30 3.47 -15.40 2.66
C GLU A 30 3.96 -16.83 2.92
N SER A 31 4.75 -17.39 1.99
CA SER A 31 5.30 -18.75 2.11
C SER A 31 6.25 -18.92 3.29
N ILE A 32 6.88 -17.83 3.74
CA ILE A 32 7.77 -17.81 4.91
C ILE A 32 7.09 -17.30 6.18
N GLY A 33 5.77 -17.06 6.14
CA GLY A 33 4.94 -16.90 7.33
C GLY A 33 4.38 -15.50 7.58
N TYR A 34 4.69 -14.51 6.75
CA TYR A 34 4.10 -13.17 6.85
C TYR A 34 2.62 -13.17 6.47
N ASN A 35 1.88 -12.17 6.96
CA ASN A 35 0.55 -11.84 6.46
C ASN A 35 0.67 -10.58 5.59
N VAL A 36 0.38 -10.68 4.29
CA VAL A 36 0.65 -9.60 3.34
C VAL A 36 -0.64 -9.08 2.73
N ASN A 37 -0.97 -7.83 3.03
CA ASN A 37 -2.05 -7.11 2.36
C ASN A 37 -1.51 -6.54 1.05
N SER A 38 -2.17 -6.86 -0.05
CA SER A 38 -1.73 -6.49 -1.39
C SER A 38 -2.90 -5.85 -2.14
N PRO A 39 -2.83 -4.53 -2.45
CA PRO A 39 -3.95 -3.81 -3.08
C PRO A 39 -4.50 -4.47 -4.34
N GLN A 40 -3.63 -5.11 -5.13
CA GLN A 40 -4.01 -5.84 -6.34
C GLN A 40 -4.78 -7.14 -6.08
N ARG A 41 -4.53 -7.82 -4.96
CA ARG A 41 -5.21 -9.08 -4.58
C ARG A 41 -6.48 -8.83 -3.81
N ASP A 42 -6.48 -7.77 -3.01
CA ASP A 42 -7.63 -7.41 -2.20
C ASP A 42 -8.85 -7.28 -3.11
N GLY A 43 -8.75 -6.88 -4.39
CA GLY A 43 -9.91 -7.04 -5.28
C GLY A 43 -11.10 -6.20 -4.80
N PHE A 44 -10.80 -5.13 -4.05
CA PHE A 44 -11.67 -3.98 -3.88
C PHE A 44 -11.70 -3.27 -5.24
N GLU A 45 -12.26 -3.97 -6.23
CA GLU A 45 -12.08 -3.66 -7.63
C GLU A 45 -12.74 -2.32 -7.88
N PHE A 46 -11.93 -1.38 -8.37
CA PHE A 46 -12.41 -0.15 -8.97
C PHE A 46 -13.65 -0.42 -9.84
N GLY A 47 -13.62 -1.48 -10.66
CA GLY A 47 -14.76 -1.92 -11.47
C GLY A 47 -16.03 -2.27 -10.67
N ASN A 48 -15.93 -2.98 -9.55
CA ASN A 48 -17.11 -3.39 -8.76
C ASN A 48 -17.68 -2.22 -7.95
N LEU A 49 -16.85 -1.31 -7.47
CA LEU A 49 -17.31 -0.04 -6.88
C LEU A 49 -18.06 0.80 -7.90
N ILE A 50 -17.49 0.98 -9.10
CA ILE A 50 -18.14 1.74 -10.18
C ILE A 50 -19.50 1.13 -10.53
N LYS A 51 -19.57 -0.19 -10.69
CA LYS A 51 -20.85 -0.89 -10.93
C LYS A 51 -21.85 -0.65 -9.78
N THR A 52 -21.38 -0.64 -8.54
CA THR A 52 -22.23 -0.44 -7.35
C THR A 52 -22.71 1.01 -7.20
N LEU A 53 -21.89 1.97 -7.64
CA LEU A 53 -22.20 3.41 -7.67
C LEU A 53 -23.14 3.77 -8.83
N SER A 54 -23.10 3.03 -9.93
CA SER A 54 -23.91 3.29 -11.11
C SER A 54 -25.39 3.37 -10.78
N GLY A 55 -26.02 4.50 -11.16
CA GLY A 55 -27.43 4.77 -10.88
C GLY A 55 -27.76 5.20 -9.45
N LYS A 56 -26.76 5.30 -8.55
CA LYS A 56 -26.93 5.82 -7.18
C LYS A 56 -26.35 7.22 -6.98
N VAL A 57 -25.52 7.68 -7.91
CA VAL A 57 -24.88 8.99 -7.91
C VAL A 57 -25.03 9.65 -9.28
N GLU A 58 -24.73 10.94 -9.36
CA GLU A 58 -24.74 11.67 -10.62
C GLU A 58 -23.73 11.08 -11.61
N ILE A 59 -24.13 11.04 -12.90
CA ILE A 59 -23.32 10.48 -13.98
C ILE A 59 -21.96 11.19 -14.04
N GLY A 60 -20.88 10.39 -14.03
CA GLY A 60 -19.51 10.87 -14.10
C GLY A 60 -18.83 11.03 -12.73
N ARG A 61 -19.58 10.96 -11.62
CA ARG A 61 -19.02 11.04 -10.26
C ARG A 61 -18.52 9.69 -9.74
N GLU A 62 -18.87 8.58 -10.38
CA GLU A 62 -18.56 7.23 -9.90
C GLU A 62 -17.05 7.03 -9.75
N SER A 63 -16.27 7.46 -10.75
CA SER A 63 -14.80 7.35 -10.75
C SER A 63 -14.16 8.12 -9.61
N LEU A 64 -14.62 9.34 -9.36
CA LEU A 64 -14.12 10.16 -8.27
C LEU A 64 -14.44 9.52 -6.91
N ILE A 65 -15.68 9.10 -6.70
CA ILE A 65 -16.11 8.49 -5.44
C ILE A 65 -15.36 7.18 -5.18
N ALA A 66 -15.19 6.33 -6.21
CA ALA A 66 -14.42 5.10 -6.09
C ALA A 66 -12.97 5.37 -5.66
N LYS A 67 -12.30 6.36 -6.26
CA LYS A 67 -10.94 6.78 -5.85
C LYS A 67 -10.88 7.25 -4.40
N ASN A 68 -11.87 8.04 -3.97
CA ASN A 68 -11.91 8.55 -2.60
C ASN A 68 -12.11 7.41 -1.59
N ILE A 69 -12.98 6.46 -1.88
CA ILE A 69 -13.20 5.29 -1.03
C ILE A 69 -11.91 4.45 -0.92
N ILE A 70 -11.22 4.22 -2.05
CA ILE A 70 -9.93 3.51 -2.07
C ILE A 70 -8.89 4.27 -1.25
N TYR A 71 -8.80 5.59 -1.40
CA TYR A 71 -7.90 6.41 -0.58
C TYR A 71 -8.13 6.21 0.93
N PHE A 72 -9.39 6.20 1.39
CA PHE A 72 -9.68 5.92 2.81
C PHE A 72 -9.36 4.48 3.21
N LEU A 73 -9.52 3.52 2.31
CA LEU A 73 -9.18 2.12 2.57
C LEU A 73 -7.68 1.96 2.79
N ASP A 74 -6.87 2.43 1.85
CA ASP A 74 -5.41 2.24 1.89
C ASP A 74 -4.81 3.04 3.05
N MET A 75 -5.12 4.33 3.11
CA MET A 75 -4.51 5.26 4.07
C MET A 75 -5.09 5.13 5.48
N GLY A 76 -6.36 4.72 5.61
CA GLY A 76 -7.07 4.71 6.89
C GLY A 76 -7.33 3.32 7.46
N ILE A 77 -7.22 2.24 6.67
CA ILE A 77 -7.36 0.87 7.14
C ILE A 77 -6.06 0.08 6.93
N PHE A 78 -5.55 -0.03 5.71
CA PHE A 78 -4.45 -0.96 5.42
C PHE A 78 -3.11 -0.52 6.02
N ILE A 79 -2.69 0.72 5.77
CA ILE A 79 -1.44 1.23 6.36
C ILE A 79 -1.52 1.24 7.90
N PRO A 80 -2.58 1.80 8.54
CA PRO A 80 -2.68 1.81 10.00
C PRO A 80 -2.67 0.42 10.65
N ASN A 81 -3.24 -0.60 9.99
CA ASN A 81 -3.29 -1.97 10.52
C ASN A 81 -2.07 -2.82 10.15
N SER A 82 -1.12 -2.27 9.38
CA SER A 82 0.16 -2.93 9.09
C SER A 82 1.17 -2.73 10.22
N ASP A 83 2.13 -3.64 10.29
CA ASP A 83 3.32 -3.54 11.13
C ASP A 83 4.51 -3.03 10.28
N VAL A 84 4.57 -3.46 9.02
CA VAL A 84 5.59 -3.10 8.04
C VAL A 84 4.92 -2.58 6.76
N VAL A 85 5.50 -1.55 6.16
CA VAL A 85 5.16 -1.14 4.79
C VAL A 85 6.34 -1.45 3.88
N LEU A 86 6.11 -2.28 2.87
CA LEU A 86 7.07 -2.61 1.83
C LEU A 86 6.79 -1.72 0.62
N ALA A 87 7.69 -0.80 0.32
CA ALA A 87 7.51 0.20 -0.74
C ALA A 87 8.43 -0.11 -1.93
N ASN A 88 7.84 -0.45 -3.09
CA ASN A 88 8.59 -0.64 -4.32
C ASN A 88 8.83 0.70 -5.03
N PHE A 89 10.10 1.11 -5.06
CA PHE A 89 10.56 2.35 -5.70
C PHE A 89 11.29 2.11 -7.03
N ASP A 90 10.97 1.02 -7.73
CA ASP A 90 11.35 0.83 -9.13
C ASP A 90 10.81 1.96 -10.03
N GLU A 91 11.55 2.26 -11.09
CA GLU A 91 11.23 3.36 -11.99
C GLU A 91 10.33 2.89 -13.18
N PRO A 92 9.38 3.73 -13.63
CA PRO A 92 9.05 5.06 -13.11
C PRO A 92 8.38 5.00 -11.74
N LEU A 93 8.75 5.95 -10.87
CA LEU A 93 8.19 6.05 -9.53
C LEU A 93 6.68 6.29 -9.58
N ASP A 94 5.95 5.54 -8.76
CA ASP A 94 4.52 5.75 -8.51
C ASP A 94 4.34 6.77 -7.37
N GLU A 95 3.67 7.89 -7.65
CA GLU A 95 3.41 8.91 -6.65
C GLU A 95 2.57 8.39 -5.48
N GLY A 96 1.68 7.41 -5.73
CA GLY A 96 0.92 6.72 -4.70
C GLY A 96 1.84 6.05 -3.68
N VAL A 97 2.80 5.25 -4.16
CA VAL A 97 3.78 4.55 -3.29
C VAL A 97 4.63 5.53 -2.47
N VAL A 98 4.99 6.68 -3.06
CA VAL A 98 5.73 7.74 -2.34
C VAL A 98 4.86 8.36 -1.23
N VAL A 99 3.57 8.60 -1.47
CA VAL A 99 2.65 9.12 -0.46
C VAL A 99 2.40 8.09 0.64
N GLU A 100 2.16 6.82 0.28
CA GLU A 100 1.91 5.73 1.21
C GLU A 100 3.10 5.50 2.14
N SER A 101 4.32 5.41 1.59
CA SER A 101 5.55 5.26 2.39
C SER A 101 5.78 6.46 3.33
N SER A 102 5.51 7.68 2.86
CA SER A 102 5.60 8.88 3.70
C SER A 102 4.62 8.83 4.87
N TYR A 103 3.35 8.47 4.60
CA TYR A 103 2.33 8.34 5.64
C TYR A 103 2.66 7.22 6.61
N ALA A 104 3.09 6.06 6.11
CA ALA A 104 3.49 4.93 6.93
C ALA A 104 4.59 5.31 7.93
N LYS A 105 5.64 6.00 7.46
CA LYS A 105 6.73 6.47 8.32
C LYS A 105 6.25 7.45 9.37
N LEU A 106 5.40 8.41 9.00
CA LEU A 106 4.78 9.34 9.95
C LEU A 106 3.88 8.62 10.96
N MET A 107 3.21 7.54 10.54
CA MET A 107 2.41 6.68 11.41
C MET A 107 3.25 5.77 12.32
N GLY A 108 4.58 5.82 12.24
CA GLY A 108 5.48 4.98 13.03
C GLY A 108 5.52 3.53 12.56
N LYS A 109 5.10 3.24 11.33
CA LYS A 109 5.25 1.92 10.70
C LYS A 109 6.69 1.75 10.26
N PHE A 110 7.18 0.50 10.31
CA PHE A 110 8.51 0.21 9.81
C PHE A 110 8.47 0.15 8.29
N VAL A 111 9.13 1.10 7.61
CA VAL A 111 9.11 1.20 6.16
C VAL A 111 10.37 0.59 5.56
N VAL A 112 10.18 -0.42 4.72
CA VAL A 112 11.24 -1.03 3.91
C VAL A 112 11.05 -0.57 2.47
N GLY A 113 11.89 0.36 2.02
CA GLY A 113 11.99 0.71 0.61
C GLY A 113 12.80 -0.34 -0.15
N LEU A 114 12.39 -0.68 -1.36
CA LEU A 114 13.15 -1.56 -2.24
C LEU A 114 13.28 -0.99 -3.65
N ARG A 115 14.39 -1.32 -4.31
CA ARG A 115 14.63 -1.07 -5.73
C ARG A 115 15.33 -2.27 -6.35
N THR A 116 14.78 -2.76 -7.45
CA THR A 116 15.23 -3.90 -8.24
C THR A 116 15.70 -3.56 -9.65
N ASP A 117 15.46 -2.32 -10.08
CA ASP A 117 15.82 -1.79 -11.40
C ASP A 117 17.20 -2.21 -11.92
N VAL A 118 17.17 -2.75 -13.13
CA VAL A 118 18.36 -3.26 -13.83
C VAL A 118 19.14 -2.17 -14.56
N ARG A 119 18.59 -0.97 -14.65
CA ARG A 119 19.18 0.19 -15.31
C ARG A 119 18.79 1.41 -14.48
N SER A 120 19.69 2.36 -14.28
CA SER A 120 19.34 3.62 -13.65
C SER A 120 19.71 4.77 -14.59
N PRO A 121 18.77 5.69 -14.90
CA PRO A 121 19.09 6.93 -15.56
C PRO A 121 19.82 7.93 -14.64
N TYR A 122 19.81 7.71 -13.31
CA TYR A 122 20.20 8.71 -12.31
C TYR A 122 21.26 8.26 -11.29
N GLY A 123 21.87 7.08 -11.41
CA GLY A 123 22.96 6.64 -10.52
C GLY A 123 23.50 5.23 -10.78
N SER A 124 24.33 4.73 -9.85
CA SER A 124 24.81 3.34 -9.84
C SER A 124 24.05 2.49 -8.80
N PRO A 125 23.83 1.18 -9.05
CA PRO A 125 23.37 0.23 -8.03
C PRO A 125 24.24 0.21 -6.75
N ASP A 126 25.52 0.62 -6.85
CA ASP A 126 26.45 0.68 -5.72
C ASP A 126 26.24 1.90 -4.81
N GLU A 127 25.36 2.83 -5.18
CA GLU A 127 25.03 3.98 -4.35
C GLU A 127 24.15 3.59 -3.16
N VAL A 128 24.12 4.45 -2.14
CA VAL A 128 23.41 4.20 -0.86
C VAL A 128 21.93 3.84 -1.05
N PHE A 129 21.29 4.40 -2.09
CA PHE A 129 19.90 4.08 -2.44
C PHE A 129 19.76 3.46 -3.83
N GLY A 130 20.87 2.95 -4.39
CA GLY A 130 20.91 2.31 -5.69
C GLY A 130 20.39 3.20 -6.82
N GLY A 131 20.61 4.52 -6.78
CA GLY A 131 20.21 5.44 -7.85
C GLY A 131 18.74 5.90 -7.87
N VAL A 132 17.91 5.53 -6.88
CA VAL A 132 16.59 6.18 -6.72
C VAL A 132 16.76 7.62 -6.24
N HIS A 133 15.79 8.48 -6.55
CA HIS A 133 15.72 9.80 -5.97
C HIS A 133 15.70 9.74 -4.43
N SER A 134 16.45 10.63 -3.78
CA SER A 134 16.63 10.59 -2.31
C SER A 134 15.35 10.89 -1.54
N PHE A 135 14.39 11.61 -2.12
CA PHE A 135 13.16 11.99 -1.43
C PHE A 135 12.31 10.76 -1.06
N PRO A 136 11.95 9.85 -2.00
CA PRO A 136 11.34 8.56 -1.66
C PRO A 136 12.20 7.70 -0.73
N ALA A 137 13.51 7.58 -0.99
CA ALA A 137 14.38 6.74 -0.16
C ALA A 137 14.41 7.18 1.32
N CYS A 138 14.43 8.48 1.58
CA CYS A 138 14.37 9.06 2.92
C CYS A 138 13.03 8.79 3.65
N GLN A 139 11.99 8.31 2.95
CA GLN A 139 10.74 7.84 3.56
C GLN A 139 10.84 6.41 4.09
N SER A 140 11.99 5.75 3.96
CA SER A 140 12.22 4.40 4.47
C SER A 140 13.00 4.41 5.79
N ASP A 141 12.83 3.38 6.62
CA ASP A 141 13.70 3.08 7.76
C ASP A 141 14.89 2.21 7.32
N LYS A 142 14.63 1.30 6.37
CA LYS A 142 15.65 0.50 5.68
C LYS A 142 15.40 0.55 4.18
N PHE A 143 16.48 0.57 3.42
CA PHE A 143 16.42 0.59 1.96
C PHE A 143 17.17 -0.61 1.40
N ILE A 144 16.51 -1.38 0.55
CA ILE A 144 17.05 -2.56 -0.11
C ILE A 144 17.29 -2.21 -1.57
N SER A 145 18.55 -2.02 -1.96
CA SER A 145 18.93 -2.16 -3.37
C SER A 145 19.21 -3.63 -3.66
N HIS A 146 18.49 -4.20 -4.64
CA HIS A 146 18.58 -5.60 -5.02
C HIS A 146 18.43 -5.75 -6.53
N TYR A 147 19.52 -5.56 -7.25
CA TYR A 147 19.55 -5.60 -8.71
C TYR A 147 19.08 -6.97 -9.27
N MET A 148 18.02 -6.97 -10.07
CA MET A 148 17.41 -8.21 -10.60
C MET A 148 17.58 -8.37 -12.12
N SER A 149 18.82 -8.39 -12.61
CA SER A 149 19.07 -8.69 -14.03
C SER A 149 18.88 -10.16 -14.30
N SER A 150 17.88 -10.51 -15.10
CA SER A 150 17.61 -11.90 -15.44
C SER A 150 17.52 -12.10 -16.94
N ARG A 151 18.13 -13.19 -17.43
CA ARG A 151 18.08 -13.65 -18.83
C ARG A 151 17.20 -14.89 -18.98
N THR A 152 16.89 -15.57 -17.87
CA THR A 152 16.10 -16.81 -17.85
C THR A 152 15.09 -16.81 -16.70
N THR A 153 14.02 -17.57 -16.84
CA THR A 153 13.02 -17.70 -15.77
C THR A 153 13.62 -18.28 -14.48
N THR A 154 14.58 -19.19 -14.58
CA THR A 154 15.31 -19.75 -13.43
C THR A 154 16.07 -18.67 -12.66
N GLU A 155 16.88 -17.87 -13.35
CA GLU A 155 17.60 -16.73 -12.74
C GLU A 155 16.62 -15.75 -12.09
N GLY A 156 15.47 -15.48 -12.74
CA GLY A 156 14.44 -14.61 -12.18
C GLY A 156 13.84 -15.16 -10.88
N GLY A 157 13.57 -16.46 -10.83
CA GLY A 157 13.07 -17.13 -9.62
C GLY A 157 14.09 -17.13 -8.48
N GLU A 158 15.37 -17.37 -8.77
CA GLU A 158 16.46 -17.31 -7.78
C GLU A 158 16.62 -15.89 -7.21
N GLN A 159 16.53 -14.87 -8.07
CA GLN A 159 16.61 -13.47 -7.64
C GLN A 159 15.40 -13.05 -6.80
N MET A 160 14.20 -13.51 -7.15
CA MET A 160 12.99 -13.25 -6.35
C MET A 160 13.11 -13.89 -4.97
N LYS A 161 13.57 -15.14 -4.89
CA LYS A 161 13.84 -15.81 -3.61
C LYS A 161 14.87 -15.03 -2.79
N SER A 162 15.96 -14.60 -3.42
CA SER A 162 16.99 -13.81 -2.75
C SER A 162 16.47 -12.46 -2.23
N LEU A 163 15.55 -11.81 -2.96
CA LEU A 163 14.88 -10.58 -2.50
C LEU A 163 14.02 -10.84 -1.27
N VAL A 164 13.22 -11.91 -1.30
CA VAL A 164 12.38 -12.34 -0.16
C VAL A 164 13.24 -12.60 1.09
N ASP A 165 14.33 -13.35 0.95
CA ASP A 165 15.27 -13.63 2.05
C ASP A 165 15.89 -12.33 2.62
N LYS A 166 16.17 -11.35 1.75
CA LYS A 166 16.73 -10.05 2.15
C LYS A 166 15.70 -9.18 2.89
N ILE A 167 14.44 -9.20 2.48
CA ILE A 167 13.34 -8.53 3.17
C ILE A 167 13.12 -9.16 4.54
N ASP A 168 13.06 -10.50 4.62
CA ASP A 168 12.88 -11.24 5.87
C ASP A 168 13.99 -10.91 6.89
N CYS A 169 15.24 -10.96 6.44
CA CYS A 169 16.39 -10.58 7.27
C CYS A 169 16.29 -9.12 7.74
N THR A 170 15.83 -8.21 6.88
CA THR A 170 15.66 -6.79 7.22
C THR A 170 14.60 -6.59 8.30
N ILE A 171 13.44 -7.25 8.18
CA ILE A 171 12.34 -7.16 9.15
C ILE A 171 12.74 -7.82 10.48
N SER A 172 13.33 -9.02 10.42
CA SER A 172 13.77 -9.77 11.61
C SER A 172 14.79 -8.99 12.44
N ASN A 173 15.77 -8.34 11.80
CA ASN A 173 16.80 -7.55 12.48
C ASN A 173 16.26 -6.24 13.09
N ALA A 174 15.13 -5.73 12.60
CA ALA A 174 14.53 -4.51 13.09
C ALA A 174 13.72 -4.71 14.39
N ASN A 175 13.52 -5.95 14.84
CA ASN A 175 12.68 -6.30 16.00
C ASN A 175 11.28 -5.68 15.91
N VAL A 176 10.68 -5.70 14.72
CA VAL A 176 9.30 -5.22 14.53
C VAL A 176 8.38 -6.10 15.36
N VAL A 177 7.55 -5.47 16.18
CA VAL A 177 6.56 -6.15 17.02
C VAL A 177 5.21 -6.09 16.33
N SER A 178 4.54 -7.24 16.20
CA SER A 178 3.19 -7.26 15.65
C SER A 178 2.19 -6.61 16.60
N GLY A 179 1.26 -5.84 16.05
CA GLY A 179 0.16 -5.27 16.84
C GLY A 179 -0.59 -4.12 16.17
N GLY A 180 -0.16 -3.64 14.99
CA GLY A 180 -0.89 -2.62 14.23
C GLY A 180 -1.10 -1.31 15.00
N PHE A 181 -0.24 -1.00 15.97
CA PHE A 181 -0.43 0.18 16.82
C PHE A 181 -0.24 1.47 16.02
N VAL A 182 -1.13 2.43 16.23
CA VAL A 182 -1.02 3.80 15.72
C VAL A 182 -0.70 4.72 16.90
N PRO A 183 0.47 5.38 16.92
CA PRO A 183 0.86 6.25 18.01
C PRO A 183 -0.14 7.37 18.30
N LYS A 184 -0.23 7.78 19.57
CA LYS A 184 -1.15 8.85 20.00
C LYS A 184 -0.96 10.14 19.21
N TYR A 185 0.29 10.52 18.91
CA TYR A 185 0.58 11.74 18.14
C TYR A 185 -0.02 11.71 16.72
N VAL A 186 -0.19 10.52 16.13
CA VAL A 186 -0.85 10.35 14.83
C VAL A 186 -2.35 10.55 15.01
N THR A 187 -2.98 9.84 15.96
CA THR A 187 -4.43 9.95 16.22
C THR A 187 -4.86 11.33 16.71
N SER A 188 -3.93 12.11 17.28
CA SER A 188 -4.18 13.51 17.70
C SER A 188 -3.79 14.54 16.64
N ASN A 189 -3.18 14.12 15.53
CA ASN A 189 -2.84 15.03 14.44
C ASN A 189 -4.06 15.19 13.52
N PRO A 190 -4.56 16.42 13.32
CA PRO A 190 -5.77 16.66 12.53
C PRO A 190 -5.67 16.13 11.09
N ASN A 191 -4.48 16.13 10.49
CA ASN A 191 -4.30 15.65 9.12
C ASN A 191 -4.51 14.14 8.98
N PHE A 192 -4.23 13.37 10.03
CA PHE A 192 -4.49 11.92 10.06
C PHE A 192 -5.88 11.61 10.61
N ASP A 193 -6.34 12.38 11.60
CA ASP A 193 -7.63 12.17 12.25
C ASP A 193 -8.80 12.15 11.27
N PHE A 194 -8.82 13.05 10.28
CA PHE A 194 -9.86 13.03 9.24
C PHE A 194 -9.83 11.78 8.36
N VAL A 195 -8.64 11.30 7.98
CA VAL A 195 -8.48 10.08 7.18
C VAL A 195 -8.94 8.85 7.98
N LEU A 196 -8.52 8.73 9.24
CA LEU A 196 -8.90 7.63 10.12
C LEU A 196 -10.40 7.64 10.43
N LYS A 197 -11.00 8.81 10.67
CA LYS A 197 -12.44 8.94 10.87
C LYS A 197 -13.23 8.62 9.61
N GLY A 198 -12.77 9.07 8.44
CA GLY A 198 -13.41 8.74 7.17
C GLY A 198 -13.40 7.24 6.89
N ALA A 199 -12.25 6.59 7.14
CA ALA A 199 -12.13 5.14 7.05
C ALA A 199 -13.05 4.41 8.03
N TYR A 200 -13.12 4.85 9.30
CA TYR A 200 -14.05 4.30 10.27
C TYR A 200 -15.51 4.44 9.82
N LEU A 201 -15.92 5.63 9.35
CA LEU A 201 -17.28 5.86 8.84
C LEU A 201 -17.66 4.92 7.71
N LEU A 202 -16.71 4.64 6.80
CA LEU A 202 -16.95 3.79 5.63
C LEU A 202 -16.92 2.29 5.99
N PHE A 203 -15.88 1.84 6.69
CA PHE A 203 -15.54 0.42 6.79
C PHE A 203 -15.91 -0.24 8.12
N GLU A 204 -16.29 0.53 9.15
CA GLU A 204 -16.55 -0.04 10.48
C GLU A 204 -17.63 -1.12 10.46
N GLY A 205 -17.29 -2.30 10.99
CA GLY A 205 -18.18 -3.46 11.04
C GLY A 205 -18.57 -4.03 9.67
N VAL A 206 -17.83 -3.73 8.59
CA VAL A 206 -17.94 -4.42 7.31
C VAL A 206 -16.99 -5.61 7.32
N LYS A 207 -17.53 -6.83 7.45
CA LYS A 207 -16.72 -8.05 7.57
C LYS A 207 -16.01 -8.45 6.28
N ASP A 208 -16.67 -8.22 5.16
CA ASP A 208 -16.19 -8.54 3.82
C ASP A 208 -16.50 -7.36 2.90
N ILE A 209 -15.45 -6.59 2.57
CA ILE A 209 -15.54 -5.39 1.74
C ILE A 209 -15.71 -5.72 0.24
N HIS A 210 -15.58 -6.99 -0.16
CA HIS A 210 -15.75 -7.48 -1.53
C HIS A 210 -17.14 -8.05 -1.78
N SER A 211 -17.83 -8.48 -0.72
CA SER A 211 -19.21 -8.92 -0.82
C SER A 211 -20.11 -7.81 -1.38
N LYS A 212 -21.14 -8.21 -2.13
CA LYS A 212 -22.16 -7.28 -2.65
C LYS A 212 -22.78 -6.43 -1.54
N ASP A 213 -23.02 -7.03 -0.37
CA ASP A 213 -23.60 -6.33 0.78
C ASP A 213 -22.60 -5.35 1.41
N GLY A 214 -21.33 -5.74 1.52
CA GLY A 214 -20.25 -4.86 1.97
C GLY A 214 -20.08 -3.65 1.06
N LEU A 215 -19.96 -3.86 -0.25
CA LEU A 215 -19.87 -2.79 -1.24
C LEU A 215 -21.08 -1.85 -1.19
N ASN A 216 -22.30 -2.40 -1.14
CA ASN A 216 -23.51 -1.58 -1.02
C ASN A 216 -23.49 -0.72 0.25
N LYS A 217 -23.10 -1.31 1.39
CA LYS A 217 -23.03 -0.62 2.67
C LYS A 217 -22.00 0.50 2.67
N ILE A 218 -20.81 0.26 2.10
CA ILE A 218 -19.75 1.27 1.95
C ILE A 218 -20.23 2.42 1.06
N VAL A 219 -20.81 2.11 -0.10
CA VAL A 219 -21.34 3.12 -1.03
C VAL A 219 -22.45 3.96 -0.39
N SER A 220 -23.42 3.33 0.29
CA SER A 220 -24.46 4.06 1.01
C SER A 220 -23.88 4.97 2.08
N ARG A 221 -22.93 4.47 2.89
CA ARG A 221 -22.24 5.29 3.91
C ARG A 221 -21.48 6.45 3.31
N TYR A 222 -20.83 6.27 2.16
CA TYR A 222 -20.16 7.37 1.47
C TYR A 222 -21.15 8.46 1.09
N ILE A 223 -22.26 8.10 0.43
CA ILE A 223 -23.31 9.04 0.01
C ILE A 223 -23.89 9.79 1.22
N ASP A 224 -24.22 9.06 2.28
CA ASP A 224 -24.81 9.64 3.50
C ASP A 224 -23.86 10.59 4.24
N ASN A 225 -22.54 10.43 4.06
CA ASN A 225 -21.50 11.19 4.77
C ASN A 225 -20.63 12.04 3.83
N GLU A 226 -21.05 12.26 2.58
CA GLU A 226 -20.22 12.88 1.54
C GLU A 226 -19.64 14.23 1.98
N LYS A 227 -20.46 15.08 2.62
CA LYS A 227 -20.05 16.40 3.11
C LYS A 227 -18.94 16.35 4.18
N VAL A 228 -18.89 15.28 4.97
CA VAL A 228 -17.84 15.09 5.98
C VAL A 228 -16.60 14.53 5.30
N LEU A 229 -16.77 13.53 4.43
CA LEU A 229 -15.68 12.87 3.71
C LEU A 229 -15.00 13.80 2.70
N SER A 230 -15.67 14.82 2.18
CA SER A 230 -15.07 15.78 1.24
C SER A 230 -14.08 16.74 1.89
N GLN A 231 -14.05 16.87 3.22
CA GLN A 231 -13.16 17.82 3.92
C GLN A 231 -11.67 17.46 3.82
N VAL A 232 -11.36 16.21 3.49
CA VAL A 232 -9.99 15.70 3.28
C VAL A 232 -9.59 15.70 1.80
N LEU A 233 -10.53 15.99 0.91
CA LEU A 233 -10.32 16.02 -0.52
C LEU A 233 -10.04 17.46 -0.96
N PRO A 234 -9.22 17.67 -2.00
CA PRO A 234 -9.01 19.01 -2.54
C PRO A 234 -10.34 19.56 -3.09
N ASP A 235 -10.64 20.82 -2.77
CA ASP A 235 -11.73 21.55 -3.40
C ASP A 235 -11.42 21.75 -4.89
N SER A 236 -12.40 21.45 -5.76
CA SER A 236 -12.33 21.86 -7.15
C SER A 236 -12.68 23.36 -7.25
N VAL A 237 -11.76 24.16 -7.77
CA VAL A 237 -12.00 25.60 -8.07
C VAL A 237 -12.68 25.75 -9.42
#